data_AF-A0A6F9BVC3-F1
#
_entry.id   AF-A0A6F9BVC3-F1
#
_cell.length_a   1.000
_cell.length_b   1.000
_cell.length_c   1.000
_cell.angle_alpha   90.00
_cell.angle_beta   90.00
_cell.angle_gamma   90.00
#
_symmetry.space_group_name_H-M   'P 1'
#
loop_
_entity.id
_entity.type
_entity.pdbx_description
1 polymer ?
#
loop_
_entity_poly.entity_id
_entity_poly.type
_entity_poly.pdbx_seq_one_letter_code
_entity_poly.pdbx_strand_id
1 'polypeptide(L)'
;MVSPLPKPVHSAAATVCGGKVYVFGGVNEAGRSAGVLQSYVPQANSWSFIESPMIDNKYAPAVTLNGYIFILGGAYARATTIYDPDKGNIKAGPNMNHSRQFCR
;
A
#
# COMPACT_ATOMS: atom_id res chain seq x y z
N MET A 1 -16.10 1.98 17.80
CA MET A 1 -16.29 1.49 16.42
C MET A 1 -15.26 2.18 15.53
N VAL A 2 -14.48 1.43 14.76
CA VAL A 2 -13.49 1.99 13.82
C VAL A 2 -14.17 2.32 12.50
N SER A 3 -13.85 3.45 11.87
CA SER A 3 -14.41 3.83 10.58
C SER A 3 -14.08 2.81 9.47
N PRO A 4 -15.03 2.50 8.59
CA PRO A 4 -14.82 1.52 7.53
C PRO A 4 -13.85 2.03 6.46
N LEU A 5 -13.20 1.10 5.78
CA LEU A 5 -12.32 1.39 4.64
C LEU A 5 -13.15 2.04 3.50
N PRO A 6 -12.76 3.21 2.96
CA PRO A 6 -13.52 3.90 1.91
C PRO A 6 -13.69 3.09 0.62
N LYS A 7 -12.64 2.39 0.19
CA LYS A 7 -12.65 1.46 -0.93
C LYS A 7 -12.32 0.06 -0.41
N PRO A 8 -13.31 -0.86 -0.38
CA PRO A 8 -13.06 -2.25 -0.04
C PRO A 8 -12.01 -2.86 -0.95
N VAL A 9 -10.97 -3.43 -0.36
CA VAL A 9 -9.91 -4.14 -1.05
C VAL A 9 -9.52 -5.38 -0.26
N HIS A 10 -9.13 -6.43 -0.96
CA HIS A 10 -8.42 -7.56 -0.36
C HIS A 10 -7.03 -7.67 -0.96
N SER A 11 -6.16 -8.47 -0.32
CA SER A 11 -4.80 -8.71 -0.83
C SER A 11 -3.96 -7.43 -1.04
N ALA A 12 -4.30 -6.37 -0.32
CA ALA A 12 -3.57 -5.10 -0.27
C ALA A 12 -2.34 -5.22 0.64
N ALA A 13 -1.38 -4.32 0.43
CA ALA A 13 -0.27 -4.16 1.36
C ALA A 13 -0.69 -3.20 2.48
N ALA A 14 -0.22 -3.43 3.71
CA ALA A 14 -0.48 -2.51 4.82
C ALA A 14 0.74 -2.33 5.73
N THR A 15 0.91 -1.14 6.29
CA THR A 15 1.95 -0.82 7.29
C THR A 15 1.56 0.40 8.12
N VAL A 16 2.29 0.66 9.20
CA VAL A 16 2.15 1.86 10.03
C VAL A 16 3.32 2.80 9.79
N CYS A 17 3.07 4.09 9.54
CA CYS A 17 4.10 5.12 9.43
C CYS A 17 3.59 6.44 10.00
N GLY A 18 4.42 7.18 10.75
CA GLY A 18 4.06 8.50 11.27
C GLY A 18 2.74 8.54 12.06
N GLY A 19 2.42 7.47 12.80
CA GLY A 19 1.16 7.36 13.57
C GLY A 19 -0.11 7.08 12.75
N LYS A 20 0.02 6.83 11.44
CA LYS A 20 -1.09 6.46 10.54
C LYS A 20 -0.94 5.03 10.05
N VAL A 21 -2.07 4.36 9.82
CA VAL A 21 -2.10 3.08 9.09
C VAL A 21 -2.24 3.40 7.61
N TYR A 22 -1.47 2.74 6.75
CA TYR A 22 -1.57 2.86 5.30
C TYR A 22 -1.94 1.52 4.69
N VAL A 23 -2.78 1.56 3.66
CA VAL A 23 -3.22 0.43 2.84
C VAL A 23 -3.00 0.78 1.37
N PHE A 24 -2.23 -0.04 0.65
CA PHE A 24 -1.82 0.19 -0.73
C PHE A 24 -2.30 -0.93 -1.66
N GLY A 25 -2.88 -0.53 -2.78
CA GLY A 25 -3.29 -1.40 -3.87
C GLY A 25 -4.29 -2.45 -3.42
N GLY A 26 -4.02 -3.70 -3.78
CA GLY A 26 -4.92 -4.83 -3.59
C GLY A 26 -5.87 -5.03 -4.75
N VAL A 27 -6.89 -5.83 -4.51
CA VAL A 27 -7.87 -6.25 -5.51
C VAL A 27 -9.26 -5.80 -5.05
N ASN A 28 -10.01 -5.19 -5.97
CA ASN A 28 -11.38 -4.75 -5.73
C ASN A 28 -12.38 -5.90 -5.92
N GLU A 29 -13.65 -5.64 -5.63
CA GLU A 29 -14.74 -6.64 -5.73
C GLU A 29 -14.91 -7.24 -7.12
N ALA A 30 -14.49 -6.52 -8.18
CA ALA A 30 -14.52 -7.01 -9.56
C ALA A 30 -13.28 -7.87 -9.92
N GLY A 31 -12.42 -8.21 -8.96
CA GLY A 31 -11.21 -8.99 -9.19
C GLY A 31 -10.09 -8.22 -9.89
N ARG A 32 -10.22 -6.89 -10.04
CA ARG A 32 -9.24 -6.02 -10.70
C ARG A 32 -8.33 -5.37 -9.67
N SER A 33 -7.10 -5.05 -10.06
CA SER A 33 -6.23 -4.23 -9.22
C SER A 33 -6.92 -2.92 -8.86
N ALA A 34 -6.80 -2.51 -7.60
CA ALA A 34 -7.57 -1.40 -7.08
C ALA A 34 -6.95 -0.03 -7.40
N GLY A 35 -5.62 0.10 -7.55
CA GLY A 35 -5.02 1.40 -7.85
C GLY A 35 -5.18 2.43 -6.73
N VAL A 36 -5.17 2.01 -5.45
CA VAL A 36 -5.58 2.86 -4.32
C VAL A 36 -4.50 3.03 -3.26
N LEU A 37 -4.44 4.21 -2.66
CA LEU A 37 -3.79 4.47 -1.38
C LEU A 37 -4.82 4.96 -0.38
N GLN A 38 -4.92 4.26 0.74
CA GLN A 38 -5.82 4.60 1.83
C GLN A 38 -5.00 4.77 3.10
N SER A 39 -5.25 5.84 3.86
CA SER A 39 -4.58 6.05 5.14
C SER A 39 -5.59 6.33 6.25
N TYR A 40 -5.33 5.83 7.45
CA TYR A 40 -6.17 5.99 8.62
C TYR A 40 -5.45 6.75 9.71
N VAL A 41 -6.13 7.73 10.28
CA VAL A 41 -5.67 8.49 11.45
C VAL A 41 -6.44 7.99 12.67
N PRO A 42 -5.82 7.22 13.58
CA PRO A 42 -6.52 6.63 14.73
C PRO A 42 -7.19 7.65 15.64
N GLN A 43 -6.52 8.80 15.87
CA GLN A 43 -7.03 9.87 16.73
C GLN A 43 -8.31 10.52 16.19
N ALA A 44 -8.43 10.64 14.87
CA ALA A 44 -9.60 11.22 14.21
C ALA A 44 -10.64 10.15 13.81
N ASN A 45 -10.31 8.87 14.00
CA ASN A 45 -11.06 7.74 13.51
C ASN A 45 -11.51 7.93 12.05
N SER A 46 -10.61 8.38 11.18
CA SER A 46 -10.96 8.77 9.81
C SER A 46 -9.97 8.23 8.80
N TRP A 47 -10.49 7.96 7.60
CA TRP A 47 -9.72 7.53 6.45
C TRP A 47 -9.55 8.67 5.44
N SER A 48 -8.41 8.69 4.76
CA SER A 48 -8.15 9.48 3.56
C SER A 48 -7.86 8.54 2.39
N PHE A 49 -8.32 8.90 1.20
CA PHE A 49 -8.24 8.07 0.00
C PHE A 49 -7.59 8.85 -1.15
N ILE A 50 -6.71 8.17 -1.89
CA ILE A 50 -6.07 8.67 -3.11
C ILE A 50 -6.17 7.58 -4.17
N GLU A 51 -6.77 7.91 -5.31
CA GLU A 51 -6.72 7.08 -6.51
C GLU A 51 -5.41 7.34 -7.25
N SER A 52 -4.67 6.28 -7.57
CA SER A 52 -3.39 6.41 -8.27
C SER A 52 -3.12 5.16 -9.12
N PRO A 53 -3.06 5.30 -10.47
CA PRO A 53 -2.71 4.18 -11.35
C PRO A 53 -1.26 3.70 -11.14
N MET A 54 -0.41 4.48 -10.45
CA MET A 54 0.94 4.06 -10.09
C MET A 54 0.98 3.04 -8.95
N ILE A 55 -0.16 2.79 -8.28
CA ILE A 55 -0.29 1.87 -7.14
C ILE A 55 -1.02 0.60 -7.60
N ASP A 56 -0.41 -0.13 -8.52
CA ASP A 56 -0.94 -1.39 -9.09
C ASP A 56 -0.42 -2.65 -8.34
N ASN A 57 0.00 -2.50 -7.08
CA ASN A 57 0.49 -3.63 -6.31
C ASN A 57 -0.67 -4.49 -5.81
N LYS A 58 -0.57 -5.82 -5.99
CA LYS A 58 -1.45 -6.81 -5.35
C LYS A 58 -0.61 -7.95 -4.81
N TYR A 59 -1.01 -8.52 -3.66
CA TYR A 59 -0.28 -9.59 -2.97
C TYR A 59 1.12 -9.17 -2.50
N ALA A 60 1.41 -7.87 -2.44
CA ALA A 60 2.72 -7.36 -2.02
C ALA A 60 2.75 -7.13 -0.48
N PRO A 61 3.85 -7.44 0.21
CA PRO A 61 4.14 -6.89 1.53
C PRO A 61 4.44 -5.38 1.47
N ALA A 62 4.19 -4.69 2.58
CA ALA A 62 4.70 -3.36 2.85
C ALA A 62 5.45 -3.31 4.18
N VAL A 63 6.48 -2.47 4.26
CA VAL A 63 7.23 -2.21 5.50
C VAL A 63 7.61 -0.74 5.59
N THR A 64 7.59 -0.21 6.80
CA THR A 64 8.08 1.14 7.09
C THR A 64 9.55 1.10 7.49
N LEU A 65 10.37 1.95 6.88
CA LEU A 65 11.78 2.11 7.22
C LEU A 65 12.19 3.58 7.05
N ASN A 66 12.72 4.17 8.11
CA ASN A 66 13.21 5.56 8.13
C ASN A 66 12.19 6.59 7.61
N GLY A 67 10.91 6.45 7.97
CA GLY A 67 9.83 7.35 7.55
C GLY A 67 9.29 7.09 6.14
N TYR A 68 9.91 6.17 5.38
CA TYR A 68 9.43 5.76 4.06
C TYR A 68 8.67 4.44 4.14
N ILE A 69 7.71 4.24 3.23
CA ILE A 69 7.00 2.97 3.09
C ILE A 69 7.50 2.27 1.84
N PHE A 70 7.96 1.04 2.01
CA PHE A 70 8.45 0.17 0.95
C PHE A 70 7.40 -0.88 0.65
N ILE A 71 6.99 -0.97 -0.61
CA ILE A 71 6.10 -2.00 -1.13
C ILE A 71 6.96 -2.89 -2.03
N LEU A 72 7.03 -4.19 -1.71
CA LEU A 72 8.05 -5.08 -2.26
C LEU A 72 7.40 -6.21 -3.08
N GLY A 73 7.51 -6.14 -4.41
CA GLY A 73 6.98 -7.14 -5.32
C GLY A 73 5.46 -7.11 -5.46
N GLY A 74 4.83 -8.27 -5.31
CA GLY A 74 3.42 -8.51 -5.63
C GLY A 74 3.22 -8.99 -7.07
N ALA A 75 2.24 -9.86 -7.31
CA ALA A 75 1.90 -10.40 -8.64
C ALA A 75 3.11 -10.85 -9.47
N TYR A 76 4.03 -11.61 -8.88
CA TYR A 76 5.29 -12.05 -9.50
C TYR A 76 6.27 -10.94 -9.92
N ALA A 77 6.04 -9.69 -9.51
CA ALA A 77 6.96 -8.59 -9.74
C ALA A 77 8.18 -8.64 -8.83
N ARG A 78 9.27 -8.06 -9.32
CA ARG A 78 10.51 -7.79 -8.57
C ARG A 78 10.63 -6.32 -8.17
N ALA A 79 9.63 -5.50 -8.51
CA ALA A 79 9.67 -4.06 -8.29
C ALA A 79 9.67 -3.72 -6.80
N THR A 80 10.40 -2.67 -6.46
CA THR A 80 10.29 -2.00 -5.16
C THR A 80 9.67 -0.64 -5.41
N THR A 81 8.56 -0.36 -4.75
CA THR A 81 7.91 0.95 -4.78
C THR A 81 8.10 1.61 -3.43
N ILE A 82 8.60 2.84 -3.43
CA ILE A 82 8.88 3.60 -2.20
C ILE A 82 7.93 4.80 -2.17
N TYR A 83 7.13 4.89 -1.12
CA TYR A 83 6.25 6.01 -0.84
C TYR A 83 6.85 6.90 0.26
N ASP A 84 6.90 8.20 0.00
CA ASP A 84 7.24 9.26 0.95
C ASP A 84 5.93 9.87 1.49
N PRO A 85 5.53 9.57 2.73
CA PRO A 85 4.29 10.10 3.30
C PRO A 85 4.31 11.61 3.54
N ASP A 86 5.48 12.21 3.72
CA ASP A 86 5.62 13.64 3.99
C ASP A 86 5.45 14.45 2.70
N LYS A 87 5.93 13.91 1.58
CA LYS A 87 5.80 14.53 0.24
C LYS A 87 4.59 14.04 -0.54
N GLY A 88 3.95 12.96 -0.09
CA GLY A 88 2.84 12.32 -0.79
C GLY A 88 3.22 11.78 -2.17
N ASN A 89 4.48 11.40 -2.39
CA ASN A 89 4.97 10.96 -3.69
C ASN A 89 5.53 9.53 -3.67
N ILE A 90 5.65 8.96 -4.86
CA ILE A 90 6.10 7.60 -5.10
C ILE A 90 7.33 7.63 -5.99
N LYS A 91 8.29 6.75 -5.72
CA LYS A 91 9.43 6.48 -6.60
C LYS A 91 9.74 4.98 -6.67
N ALA A 92 10.41 4.57 -7.74
CA ALA A 92 10.97 3.24 -7.84
C ALA A 92 12.23 3.11 -6.96
N GLY A 93 12.35 1.99 -6.27
CA GLY A 93 13.58 1.53 -5.63
C GLY A 93 14.28 0.45 -6.46
N PRO A 94 15.39 -0.11 -5.94
CA PRO A 94 16.07 -1.23 -6.58
C PRO A 94 15.17 -2.45 -6.66
N ASN A 95 15.25 -3.19 -7.77
CA ASN A 95 14.51 -4.44 -7.91
C ASN A 95 15.04 -5.52 -6.95
N MET A 96 14.15 -6.35 -6.43
CA MET A 96 14.51 -7.56 -5.69
C MET A 96 15.22 -8.58 -6.60
N ASN A 97 16.06 -9.44 -6.02
CA ASN A 97 16.71 -10.53 -6.77
C ASN A 97 15.73 -11.61 -7.24
N HIS A 98 14.64 -11.80 -6.49
CA HIS A 98 13.57 -12.74 -6.80
C HIS A 98 12.22 -12.06 -6.59
N SER A 99 11.22 -12.47 -7.37
CA SER A 99 9.86 -11.99 -7.14
C SER A 99 9.33 -12.56 -5.81
N ARG A 100 8.47 -11.78 -5.15
CA ARG A 100 7.79 -12.17 -3.91
C ARG A 100 6.34 -11.75 -3.99
N GLN A 101 5.46 -12.59 -3.48
CA GLN A 101 4.02 -12.32 -3.33
C GLN A 101 3.47 -13.24 -2.24
N PHE A 102 2.37 -12.82 -1.61
CA PHE A 102 1.74 -13.47 -0.45
C PHE A 102 2.67 -13.52 0.77
N CYS A 103 2.26 -12.90 1.87
CA CYS A 103 2.86 -13.21 3.17
C CYS A 103 2.17 -14.48 3.67
N ARG A 104 2.89 -15.59 3.73
CA ARG A 104 2.45 -16.83 4.36
C ARG A 104 3.23 -17.02 5.65
#